data_AF-A0A9P7WUP1-F1
#
_entry.id   AF-A0A9P7WUP1-F1
#
_cell.length_a   1.000
_cell.length_b   1.000
_cell.length_c   1.000
_cell.angle_alpha   90.00
_cell.angle_beta   90.00
_cell.angle_gamma   90.00
#
_symmetry.space_group_name_H-M   'P 1'
#
loop_
_entity.id
_entity.type
_entity.pdbx_description
1 polymer ?
#
loop_
_entity_poly.entity_id
_entity_poly.type
_entity_poly.pdbx_seq_one_letter_code
_entity_poly.pdbx_strand_id
1 'polypeptide(L)'
;MATIPGTATSMVWDPWAYEQTPGAQQLAQETYTLHINDERGPQALGTPGLFQAYSGLKFALYKPGSATPLSDWNCPTCNSGFTLATQPGLIALLATTLVMLFSGWGIIRRGLMAN
;
A
#
# COMPACT_ATOMS: atom_id res chain seq x y z
N MET A 1 25.37 -7.76 19.01
CA MET A 1 24.41 -8.56 19.81
C MET A 1 24.30 -7.90 21.16
N ALA A 2 23.09 -7.55 21.59
CA ALA A 2 22.88 -6.93 22.90
C ALA A 2 22.87 -8.03 23.97
N THR A 3 23.78 -7.95 24.94
CA THR A 3 23.78 -8.85 26.11
C THR A 3 22.74 -8.34 27.10
N ILE A 4 21.76 -9.18 27.43
CA ILE A 4 20.67 -8.82 28.33
C ILE A 4 20.98 -9.40 29.73
N PRO A 5 20.85 -8.63 30.82
CA PRO A 5 20.99 -9.15 32.17
C PRO A 5 19.93 -10.23 32.47
N GLY A 6 20.30 -11.31 33.14
CA GLY A 6 19.37 -12.41 33.47
C GLY A 6 18.17 -12.02 34.36
N THR A 7 18.23 -10.86 35.00
CA THR A 7 17.12 -10.30 35.80
C THR A 7 16.19 -9.40 35.00
N ALA A 8 16.51 -9.10 33.74
CA ALA A 8 15.69 -8.22 32.91
C ALA A 8 14.46 -8.97 32.38
N THR A 9 13.28 -8.40 32.59
CA THR A 9 12.00 -8.95 32.12
C THR A 9 11.50 -8.29 30.83
N SER A 10 12.13 -7.19 30.42
CA SER A 10 11.77 -6.45 29.21
C SER A 10 13.02 -5.90 28.52
N MET A 11 12.93 -5.79 27.20
CA MET A 11 13.91 -5.15 26.35
C MET A 11 13.14 -4.30 25.34
N VAL A 12 13.59 -3.05 25.17
CA VAL A 12 13.10 -2.19 24.09
C VAL A 12 14.17 -2.17 23.01
N TRP A 13 13.77 -2.53 21.79
CA TRP A 13 14.60 -2.40 20.60
C TRP A 13 14.02 -1.28 19.74
N ASP A 14 14.87 -0.34 19.34
CA ASP A 14 14.53 0.72 18.39
C ASP A 14 15.15 0.40 17.01
N PRO A 15 14.35 -0.06 16.03
CA PRO A 15 14.81 -0.34 14.68
C PRO A 15 15.34 0.91 13.98
N TRP A 16 14.79 2.09 14.27
CA TRP A 16 15.22 3.34 13.64
C TRP A 16 16.62 3.72 14.09
N ALA A 17 16.87 3.73 15.40
CA ALA A 17 18.20 4.01 15.93
C ALA A 17 19.26 3.01 15.44
N TYR A 18 18.89 1.74 15.25
CA TYR A 18 19.77 0.75 14.64
C TYR A 18 20.16 1.13 13.21
N GLU A 19 19.21 1.54 12.37
CA GLU A 19 19.49 1.95 10.99
C GLU A 19 20.32 3.24 10.87
N GLN A 20 20.31 4.10 11.89
CA GLN A 20 21.16 5.29 11.94
C GLN A 20 22.63 4.98 12.30
N THR A 21 22.95 3.74 12.73
CA THR A 21 24.31 3.39 13.15
C THR A 21 25.23 3.20 11.94
N PRO A 22 26.44 3.79 11.92
CA PRO A 22 27.38 3.63 10.81
C PRO A 22 27.72 2.14 10.55
N GLY A 23 27.48 1.68 9.33
CA GLY A 23 27.73 0.29 8.93
C GLY A 23 26.65 -0.72 9.35
N ALA A 24 25.51 -0.26 9.88
CA ALA A 24 24.36 -1.13 10.12
C ALA A 24 23.75 -1.62 8.79
N GLN A 25 23.33 -2.89 8.77
CA GLN A 25 22.60 -3.45 7.65
C GLN A 25 21.19 -2.85 7.63
N GLN A 26 20.73 -2.39 6.47
CA GLN A 26 19.35 -1.93 6.33
C GLN A 26 18.37 -3.09 6.57
N LEU A 27 17.34 -2.82 7.38
CA LEU A 27 16.27 -3.76 7.63
C LEU A 27 15.27 -3.68 6.47
N ALA A 28 14.92 -4.82 5.88
CA ALA A 28 13.91 -4.87 4.83
C ALA A 28 12.50 -4.88 5.45
N GLN A 29 11.52 -4.52 4.64
CA GLN A 29 10.10 -4.65 5.00
C GLN A 29 9.68 -6.12 4.81
N GLU A 30 9.93 -6.94 5.81
CA GLU A 30 9.67 -8.39 5.77
C GLU A 30 9.31 -8.96 7.16
N THR A 31 9.07 -10.27 7.21
CA THR A 31 8.81 -11.00 8.46
C THR A 31 10.11 -11.53 9.04
N TYR A 32 10.44 -11.08 10.25
CA TYR A 32 11.61 -11.51 11.00
C TYR A 32 11.23 -12.53 12.07
N THR A 33 12.20 -13.39 12.42
CA THR A 33 12.09 -14.35 13.53
C THR A 33 12.95 -13.87 14.69
N LEU A 34 12.36 -13.76 15.88
CA LEU A 34 13.09 -13.43 17.09
C LEU A 34 13.81 -14.67 17.61
N HIS A 35 15.15 -14.62 17.62
CA HIS A 35 15.99 -15.63 18.23
C HIS A 35 16.41 -15.18 19.62
N ILE A 36 16.11 -15.98 20.62
CA ILE A 36 16.55 -15.79 22.00
C ILE A 36 17.37 -17.02 22.38
N ASN A 37 18.62 -16.81 22.75
CA ASN A 37 19.55 -17.87 23.15
C ASN A 37 20.55 -17.32 24.16
N ASP A 38 21.17 -18.21 24.91
CA ASP A 38 22.29 -17.90 25.78
C ASP A 38 23.63 -18.05 25.02
N GLU A 39 24.74 -18.04 25.75
CA GLU A 39 26.09 -18.19 25.22
C GLU A 39 26.34 -19.50 24.47
N ARG A 40 25.50 -20.53 24.66
CA ARG A 40 25.62 -21.83 23.98
C ARG A 40 25.05 -21.80 22.55
N GLY A 41 24.37 -20.73 22.18
CA GLY A 41 23.86 -20.51 20.84
C GLY A 41 22.48 -21.13 20.57
N PRO A 42 21.97 -20.97 19.34
CA PRO A 42 20.59 -21.30 18.99
C PRO A 42 20.30 -22.81 18.87
N GLN A 43 21.33 -23.67 18.89
CA GLN A 43 21.21 -25.13 18.78
C GLN A 43 21.62 -25.85 20.07
N ALA A 44 21.69 -25.11 21.18
CA ALA A 44 22.05 -25.67 22.47
C ALA A 44 21.03 -26.72 22.93
N LEU A 45 21.53 -27.87 23.39
CA LEU A 45 20.70 -28.92 23.97
C LEU A 45 20.13 -28.48 25.33
N GLY A 46 18.89 -28.90 25.61
CA GLY A 46 18.24 -28.64 26.89
C GLY A 46 19.08 -29.19 28.04
N THR A 47 19.52 -28.30 28.93
CA THR A 47 20.33 -28.65 30.10
C THR A 47 19.60 -28.13 31.35
N PRO A 48 19.47 -28.93 32.41
CA PRO A 48 18.81 -28.51 33.64
C PRO A 48 19.43 -27.22 34.21
N GLY A 49 18.59 -26.25 34.56
CA GLY A 49 19.02 -24.97 35.14
C GLY A 49 19.54 -23.94 34.15
N LEU A 50 19.62 -24.26 32.85
CA LEU A 50 20.03 -23.31 31.81
C LEU A 50 18.86 -22.91 30.91
N PHE A 51 19.02 -21.78 30.21
CA PHE A 51 18.00 -21.22 29.34
C PHE A 51 17.75 -22.12 28.11
N GLN A 52 16.50 -22.30 27.71
CA GLN A 52 16.18 -23.01 26.47
C GLN A 52 16.05 -22.00 25.33
N ALA A 53 16.81 -22.18 24.25
CA ALA A 53 16.72 -21.33 23.08
C ALA A 53 15.29 -21.31 22.50
N TYR A 54 14.82 -20.13 22.10
CA TYR A 54 13.48 -19.90 21.58
C TYR A 54 13.52 -19.14 20.26
N SER A 55 12.75 -19.62 19.27
CA SER A 55 12.64 -19.04 17.93
C SER A 55 11.20 -19.08 17.37
N GLY A 56 10.20 -19.22 18.25
CA GLY A 56 8.80 -19.33 17.84
C GLY A 56 8.12 -18.01 17.48
N LEU A 57 8.68 -16.88 17.90
CA LEU A 57 8.07 -15.57 17.69
C LEU A 57 8.49 -14.98 16.34
N LYS A 58 7.50 -14.67 15.51
CA LYS A 58 7.66 -13.97 14.24
C LYS A 58 6.93 -12.64 14.27
N PHE A 59 7.53 -11.61 13.69
CA PHE A 59 6.94 -10.28 13.60
C PHE A 59 7.25 -9.67 12.23
N ALA A 60 6.32 -8.89 11.69
CA ALA A 60 6.51 -8.15 10.45
C ALA A 60 7.04 -6.76 10.76
N LEU A 61 8.10 -6.34 10.07
CA LEU A 61 8.60 -4.97 10.13
C LEU A 61 7.99 -4.17 8.98
N TYR A 62 7.38 -3.03 9.29
CA TYR A 62 6.81 -2.11 8.30
C TYR A 62 7.55 -0.77 8.34
N LYS A 63 7.96 -0.27 7.17
CA LYS A 63 8.52 1.07 7.03
C LYS A 63 7.42 2.00 6.53
N PRO A 64 7.02 3.02 7.30
CA PRO A 64 6.07 3.99 6.80
C PRO A 64 6.67 4.68 5.58
N GLY A 65 5.92 4.72 4.48
CA GLY A 65 6.30 5.51 3.32
C GLY A 65 6.40 6.99 3.67
N SER A 66 7.06 7.77 2.80
CA SER A 66 7.10 9.22 2.92
C SER A 66 5.68 9.78 2.93
N ALA A 67 5.22 10.28 4.08
CA ALA A 67 3.93 10.96 4.15
C ALA A 67 4.03 12.26 3.36
N THR A 68 3.24 12.38 2.30
CA THR A 68 3.05 13.68 1.64
C THR A 68 2.15 14.54 2.53
N PRO A 69 2.54 15.80 2.84
CA PRO A 69 1.69 16.72 3.56
C PRO A 69 0.34 16.86 2.84
N LEU A 70 -0.76 17.01 3.59
CA LEU A 70 -2.10 17.15 3.00
C LEU A 70 -2.20 18.37 2.06
N SER A 71 -1.37 19.40 2.27
CA SER A 71 -1.26 20.56 1.36
C SER A 71 -0.78 20.18 -0.04
N ASP A 72 0.05 19.13 -0.13
CA ASP A 72 0.72 18.72 -1.36
C ASP A 72 0.11 17.44 -1.94
N TRP A 73 -0.88 16.87 -1.25
CA TRP A 73 -1.59 15.68 -1.69
C TRP A 73 -2.64 16.03 -2.74
N ASN A 74 -2.35 15.73 -4.01
CA ASN A 74 -3.30 15.85 -5.11
C ASN A 74 -3.87 14.48 -5.45
N CYS A 75 -5.18 14.28 -5.27
CA CYS A 75 -5.88 13.08 -5.70
C CYS A 75 -6.36 13.23 -7.15
N PRO A 76 -5.77 12.51 -8.13
CA PRO A 76 -6.10 12.70 -9.55
C PRO A 76 -7.55 12.34 -9.90
N THR A 77 -8.21 11.53 -9.08
CA THR A 77 -9.55 10.98 -9.34
C THR A 77 -10.64 11.51 -8.42
N CYS A 78 -10.27 12.15 -7.30
CA CYS A 78 -11.23 12.60 -6.29
C CYS A 78 -12.03 13.84 -6.72
N ASN A 79 -11.50 14.64 -7.65
CA ASN A 79 -12.19 15.81 -8.18
C ASN A 79 -12.56 15.58 -9.66
N SER A 80 -13.40 14.58 -9.90
CA SER A 80 -13.87 14.15 -11.23
C SER A 80 -14.99 15.06 -11.78
N GLY A 81 -14.82 16.39 -11.64
CA GLY A 81 -15.73 17.39 -12.22
C GLY A 81 -15.58 17.57 -13.74
N PHE A 82 -14.61 16.90 -14.38
CA PHE A 82 -14.27 17.06 -15.80
C PHE A 82 -14.32 15.77 -16.64
N THR A 83 -15.14 14.79 -16.24
CA THR A 83 -15.36 13.55 -17.02
C THR A 83 -16.65 13.57 -17.84
N LEU A 84 -17.17 14.75 -18.19
CA LEU A 84 -18.35 14.85 -19.08
C LEU A 84 -18.09 14.10 -20.41
N ALA A 85 -16.84 14.11 -20.90
CA ALA A 85 -16.41 13.41 -22.11
C ALA A 85 -16.35 11.87 -21.98
N THR A 86 -16.26 11.32 -20.76
CA THR A 86 -16.23 9.88 -20.49
C THR A 86 -17.50 9.36 -19.82
N GLN A 87 -18.50 10.22 -19.59
CA GLN A 87 -19.80 9.79 -19.10
C GLN A 87 -20.58 9.11 -20.24
N PRO A 88 -20.87 7.80 -20.13
CA PRO A 88 -21.58 7.07 -21.18
C PRO A 88 -22.97 7.66 -21.50
N GLY A 89 -23.58 8.34 -20.52
CA GLY A 89 -24.84 9.07 -20.72
C GLY A 89 -24.75 10.23 -21.72
N LEU A 90 -23.64 11.00 -21.73
CA LEU A 90 -23.49 12.11 -22.68
C LEU A 90 -23.33 11.60 -24.11
N ILE A 91 -22.57 10.53 -24.30
CA ILE A 91 -22.35 9.91 -25.61
C ILE A 91 -23.67 9.37 -26.18
N ALA A 92 -24.48 8.70 -25.35
CA ALA A 92 -25.79 8.20 -25.75
C ALA A 92 -26.77 9.33 -26.11
N LEU A 93 -26.78 10.42 -25.34
CA LEU A 93 -27.62 11.59 -25.63
C LEU A 93 -27.21 12.31 -26.93
N LEU A 94 -25.91 12.49 -27.17
CA LEU A 94 -25.41 13.09 -28.41
C LEU A 94 -25.72 12.21 -29.61
N ALA A 95 -25.51 10.89 -29.51
CA ALA A 95 -25.78 9.96 -30.59
C ALA A 95 -27.26 9.94 -30.99
N THR A 96 -28.17 9.87 -30.01
CA THR A 96 -29.62 9.87 -30.28
C THR A 96 -30.09 11.19 -30.89
N THR A 97 -29.59 12.33 -30.40
CA THR A 97 -29.90 13.65 -30.95
C THR A 97 -29.47 13.78 -32.42
N LEU A 98 -28.26 13.32 -32.76
CA LEU A 98 -27.78 13.34 -34.15
C LEU A 98 -28.61 12.45 -35.07
N VAL A 99 -28.97 11.24 -34.62
CA VAL A 99 -29.83 10.33 -35.40
C VAL A 99 -31.20 10.95 -35.67
N MET A 100 -31.81 11.60 -34.67
CA MET A 100 -33.09 12.30 -34.84
C MET A 100 -32.99 13.45 -35.86
N LEU A 101 -31.92 14.25 -35.82
CA LEU A 101 -31.72 15.36 -36.76
C LEU A 101 -31.52 14.88 -38.20
N PHE A 102 -30.67 13.87 -38.42
CA PHE A 102 -30.41 13.36 -39.77
C PHE A 102 -31.61 12.60 -40.36
N SER A 103 -32.34 11.84 -39.54
CA SER A 103 -33.55 11.15 -39.98
C SER A 103 -34.69 12.12 -40.29
N GLY A 104 -34.90 13.13 -39.43
CA GLY A 104 -35.89 14.18 -39.64
C GLY A 104 -35.63 15.01 -40.91
N TRP A 105 -34.37 15.38 -41.17
CA TRP A 105 -34.00 16.11 -42.39
C TRP A 105 -34.31 15.32 -43.68
N GLY A 106 -34.10 14.00 -43.65
CA GLY A 106 -34.42 13.12 -44.78
C GLY A 106 -35.90 13.08 -45.12
N ILE A 107 -36.78 13.10 -44.10
CA ILE A 107 -38.24 13.10 -44.28
C ILE A 107 -38.71 14.45 -44.81
N ILE A 108 -38.22 15.56 -44.23
CA ILE A 108 -38.58 16.92 -44.66
C ILE A 108 -38.16 17.17 -46.12
N ARG A 109 -36.95 16.76 -46.50
CA ARG A 109 -36.45 16.90 -47.88
C ARG A 109 -37.25 16.09 -48.90
N ARG A 110 -37.73 14.90 -48.53
CA ARG A 110 -38.57 14.06 -49.41
C ARG A 110 -40.01 14.56 -49.49
N GLY A 111 -40.55 15.09 -48.39
CA GLY A 111 -41.88 15.72 -48.36
C GLY A 111 -41.95 17.02 -49.15
N LEU A 112 -40.89 17.83 -49.16
CA LEU A 112 -40.80 19.08 -49.93
C LEU A 112 -40.62 18.89 -51.45
N MET A 113 -40.14 17.73 -51.91
CA MET A 113 -39.99 17.40 -53.35
C MET A 113 -41.18 16.61 -53.94
N ALA A 114 -42.18 16.30 -53.14
CA ALA A 114 -43.37 15.54 -53.55
C ALA A 114 -44.58 16.44 -53.91
N ASN A 115 -44.34 17.72 -54.13
CA ASN A 115 -45.30 18.73 -54.60
C ASN A 115 -44.65 19.53 -55.74
#